data_AF-A0A4U9D8B5-F1
#
_entry.id   AF-A0A4U9D8B5-F1
#
_cell.length_a   1.000
_cell.length_b   1.000
_cell.length_c   1.000
_cell.angle_alpha   90.00
_cell.angle_beta   90.00
_cell.angle_gamma   90.00
#
_symmetry.space_group_name_H-M   'P 1'
#
loop_
_entity.id
_entity.type
_entity.pdbx_description
1 polymer ?
#
loop_
_entity_poly.entity_id
_entity_poly.type
_entity_poly.pdbx_seq_one_letter_code
_entity_poly.pdbx_strand_id
1 'polypeptide(L)' 'MVPMEYARDGQIVLNIAPRAVGNLELANDEVRFNARFGGVPRNVSVPLAAVLAIYARETAQGPCSSRKRLTMRTPSA' A
#
# COMPACT_ATOMS: atom_id res chain seq x y z
N MET A 1 7.43 -6.81 5.93
CA MET A 1 6.43 -7.38 6.85
C MET A 1 5.15 -6.55 6.76
N VAL A 2 4.01 -7.21 6.58
CA VAL A 2 2.70 -6.57 6.40
C VAL A 2 1.79 -6.99 7.55
N PRO A 3 1.05 -6.07 8.18
CA PRO A 3 0.10 -6.44 9.23
C PRO A 3 -1.08 -7.22 8.60
N MET A 4 -1.08 -8.54 8.83
CA MET A 4 -2.11 -9.44 8.28
C MET A 4 -3.51 -9.16 8.84
N GLU A 5 -3.61 -8.46 9.98
CA GLU A 5 -4.88 -8.01 10.58
C GLU A 5 -5.70 -7.10 9.63
N TYR A 6 -5.05 -6.44 8.66
CA TYR A 6 -5.71 -5.60 7.64
C TYR A 6 -5.80 -6.29 6.27
N ALA A 7 -5.24 -7.49 6.13
CA ALA A 7 -5.36 -8.27 4.91
C ALA A 7 -6.72 -8.98 4.89
N ARG A 8 -7.40 -8.98 3.74
CA ARG A 8 -8.61 -9.74 3.48
C ARG A 8 -8.31 -10.74 2.38
N ASP A 9 -8.60 -12.02 2.61
CA ASP A 9 -8.37 -13.10 1.63
C ASP A 9 -6.90 -13.21 1.16
N GLY A 10 -5.94 -12.92 2.06
CA GLY A 10 -4.52 -12.91 1.72
C GLY A 10 -4.11 -11.75 0.79
N GLN A 11 -4.99 -10.77 0.63
CA GLN A 11 -4.75 -9.56 -0.15
C GLN A 11 -4.91 -8.32 0.74
N ILE A 12 -4.01 -7.36 0.58
CA ILE A 12 -4.13 -6.07 1.25
C ILE A 12 -4.17 -4.97 0.21
N VAL A 13 -4.99 -3.96 0.50
CA VAL A 13 -5.19 -2.82 -0.39
C VAL A 13 -4.83 -1.56 0.36
N LEU A 14 -3.70 -0.97 0.01
CA LEU A 14 -3.10 0.15 0.71
C LEU A 14 -3.17 1.42 -0.14
N ASN A 15 -3.32 2.56 0.51
CA ASN A 15 -3.17 3.85 -0.16
C ASN A 15 -1.69 4.22 -0.13
N ILE A 16 -1.07 4.33 -1.29
CA ILE A 16 0.36 4.70 -1.45
C ILE A 16 0.54 6.10 -2.02
N ALA A 17 -0.51 6.92 -2.02
CA ALA A 17 -0.35 8.31 -2.38
C ALA A 17 0.72 8.95 -1.47
N PRO A 18 1.63 9.79 -1.99
CA PRO A 18 2.70 10.41 -1.20
C PRO A 18 2.17 11.31 -0.06
N ARG A 19 0.87 11.64 -0.07
CA ARG A 19 0.18 12.33 1.03
C ARG A 19 -0.29 11.40 2.15
N ALA A 20 -0.43 10.10 1.88
CA ALA A 20 -0.97 9.09 2.79
C ALA A 20 0.13 8.22 3.42
N VAL A 21 1.30 8.15 2.78
CA VAL A 21 2.45 7.39 3.26
C VAL A 21 3.65 8.31 3.45
N GLY A 22 4.51 7.98 4.40
CA GLY A 22 5.80 8.64 4.63
C GLY A 22 6.95 7.70 4.24
N ASN A 23 8.10 8.28 3.86
CA ASN A 23 9.31 7.52 3.50
C ASN A 23 9.05 6.39 2.50
N LEU A 24 8.35 6.71 1.41
CA LEU A 24 8.13 5.75 0.33
C LEU A 24 9.44 5.48 -0.40
N GLU A 25 9.95 4.27 -0.24
CA GLU A 25 11.07 3.71 -0.99
C GLU A 25 10.54 2.67 -1.98
N LEU A 26 10.67 2.95 -3.27
CA LEU A 26 10.54 1.94 -4.31
C LEU A 26 11.92 1.40 -4.64
N ALA A 27 12.25 0.21 -4.15
CA ALA A 27 13.42 -0.52 -4.62
C ALA A 27 13.01 -1.53 -5.71
N ASN A 28 14.00 -2.08 -6.41
CA ASN A 28 13.76 -3.09 -7.45
C ASN A 28 13.33 -4.44 -6.85
N ASP A 29 13.71 -4.71 -5.60
CA ASP A 29 13.44 -5.98 -4.93
C ASP A 29 12.18 -5.91 -4.05
N GLU A 30 11.99 -4.79 -3.35
CA GLU A 30 10.86 -4.56 -2.47
C GLU A 30 10.42 -3.08 -2.42
N VAL A 31 9.18 -2.86 -2.04
CA VAL A 31 8.61 -1.55 -1.77
C VAL A 31 8.45 -1.38 -0.27
N ARG A 32 9.01 -0.29 0.27
CA ARG A 32 8.95 0.05 1.69
C ARG A 32 8.31 1.40 1.90
N PHE A 33 7.48 1.54 2.93
CA PHE A 33 6.88 2.81 3.30
C PHE A 33 6.32 2.77 4.72
N ASN A 34 6.21 3.95 5.34
CA ASN A 34 5.47 4.13 6.58
C ASN A 34 4.02 4.51 6.27
N ALA A 35 3.08 3.75 6.82
CA ALA A 35 1.65 4.04 6.75
C ALA A 35 1.02 3.99 8.14
N ARG A 36 -0.06 4.76 8.33
CA ARG A 36 -0.85 4.72 9.56
C ARG A 36 -2.03 3.77 9.40
N PHE A 37 -2.12 2.80 10.30
CA PHE A 37 -3.23 1.86 10.40
C PHE A 37 -3.99 2.17 11.69
N GLY A 38 -5.25 2.62 11.58
CA GLY A 38 -6.01 3.03 12.76
C GLY A 38 -5.38 4.18 13.57
N GLY A 39 -4.53 5.01 12.93
CA GLY A 39 -3.78 6.08 13.59
C GLY A 39 -2.39 5.68 14.10
N VAL A 40 -2.08 4.38 14.16
CA VAL A 40 -0.77 3.87 14.60
C VAL A 40 0.20 3.82 13.41
N PRO A 41 1.36 4.49 13.47
CA PRO A 41 2.37 4.40 12.42
C PRO A 41 2.98 2.99 12.40
N ARG A 42 2.99 2.36 11.22
CA ARG A 42 3.58 1.04 10.97
C ARG A 42 4.46 1.12 9.74
N ASN A 43 5.62 0.46 9.80
CA ASN A 43 6.46 0.29 8.63
C ASN A 43 5.98 -0.92 7.83
N VAL A 44 5.77 -0.73 6.53
CA VAL A 44 5.30 -1.76 5.61
C VAL A 44 6.44 -2.02 4.63
N SER A 45 6.85 -3.28 4.52
CA SER A 45 7.79 -3.72 3.49
C SER A 45 7.22 -4.93 2.75
N VAL A 46 7.22 -4.86 1.42
CA VAL A 46 6.60 -5.84 0.55
C VAL A 46 7.50 -6.10 -0.64
N PRO A 47 7.89 -7.35 -0.91
CA PRO A 47 8.67 -7.67 -2.10
C PRO A 47 7.87 -7.33 -3.36
N LEU A 48 8.55 -6.89 -4.42
CA LEU A 48 7.91 -6.54 -5.69
C LEU A 48 7.12 -7.73 -6.26
N ALA A 49 7.60 -8.95 -6.02
CA ALA A 49 6.92 -10.21 -6.37
C ALA A 49 5.54 -10.40 -5.71
N ALA A 50 5.28 -9.71 -4.59
CA ALA A 50 4.00 -9.75 -3.88
C ALA A 50 3.06 -8.60 -4.31
N VAL A 51 3.52 -7.66 -5.14
CA VAL A 51 2.68 -6.59 -5.67
C VAL A 51 1.84 -7.16 -6.82
N LEU A 52 0.51 -7.15 -6.65
CA LEU A 52 -0.41 -7.66 -7.67
C LEU A 52 -0.74 -6.58 -8.71
N ALA A 53 -1.05 -5.37 -8.23
CA ALA A 53 -1.40 -4.26 -9.11
C ALA A 53 -1.25 -2.92 -8.39
N ILE A 54 -0.81 -1.91 -9.14
CA ILE A 54 -0.84 -0.51 -8.73
C ILE A 54 -1.84 0.20 -9.63
N TYR A 55 -2.89 0.80 -9.06
CA TYR A 55 -3.85 1.57 -9.85
C TYR A 55 -4.23 2.87 -9.17
N ALA A 56 -4.34 3.93 -9.97
CA ALA A 56 -4.93 5.18 -9.53
C ALA A 56 -6.45 5.01 -9.58
N ARG A 57 -7.12 5.09 -8.42
CA ARG A 57 -8.58 5.20 -8.41
C ARG A 57 -8.92 6.68 -8.55
N GLU A 58 -9.24 7.08 -9.77
CA GLU A 58 -9.91 8.35 -10.00
C GLU A 58 -11.34 8.21 -9.48
N THR A 59 -11.65 8.97 -8.43
CA THR A 59 -13.06 9.12 -8.03
C THR A 59 -13.64 10.19 -8.94
N ALA A 60 -14.81 9.95 -9.53
CA ALA A 60 -15.55 10.87 -10.41
C ALA A 60 -16.00 12.19 -9.73
N GLN A 61 -15.43 12.54 -8.57
CA GLN A 61 -15.69 13.76 -7.83
C GLN A 61 -14.49 14.70 -7.97
N GLY A 62 -14.33 15.25 -9.18
CA GLY A 62 -13.46 16.40 -9.45
C GLY A 62 -11.94 16.15 -9.54
N PRO A 63 -11.20 17.06 -10.20
CA PRO A 63 -9.78 16.90 -10.60
C PRO A 63 -8.74 16.95 -9.46
N CYS A 64 -9.12 16.84 -8.18
CA CYS A 64 -8.21 17.09 -7.06
C CYS A 64 -7.90 15.87 -6.16
N SER A 65 -8.53 14.70 -6.37
CA SER A 65 -8.37 13.53 -5.50
C SER A 65 -7.92 12.26 -6.23
N SER A 66 -6.67 12.25 -6.71
CA SER A 66 -6.05 11.03 -7.23
C SER A 66 -5.61 10.13 -6.06
N ARG A 67 -6.46 9.18 -5.64
CA ARG A 67 -6.07 8.17 -4.63
C ARG A 67 -5.34 7.03 -5.33
N LYS A 68 -4.02 6.99 -5.21
CA LYS A 68 -3.20 5.85 -5.68
C LYS A 68 -3.35 4.68 -4.71
N ARG A 69 -3.80 3.55 -5.21
CA ARG A 69 -4.09 2.35 -4.43
C ARG A 69 -3.19 1.21 -4.91
N LEU A 70 -2.59 0.53 -3.95
CA LEU A 70 -1.67 -0.57 -4.16
C LEU A 70 -2.30 -1.83 -3.62
N THR A 71 -2.47 -2.81 -4.49
CA THR A 71 -2.97 -4.12 -4.14
C THR A 71 -1.79 -5.08 -4.09
N MET A 72 -1.65 -5.77 -2.97
CA MET A 72 -0.58 -6.71 -2.73
C MET A 72 -1.13 -8.01 -2.18
N ARG A 73 -0.48 -9.12 -2.54
CA ARG A 73 -0.66 -10.40 -1.90
C ARG A 73 0.21 -10.42 -0.65
N THR A 74 -0.35 -10.70 0.51
CA THR A 74 0.50 -10.93 1.69
C THR A 74 1.24 -12.26 1.50
N PRO A 75 2.57 -12.31 1.59
CA PRO A 75 3.26 -13.59 1.69
C PRO A 75 2.76 -14.24 2.97
N SER A 76 2.07 -15.37 2.83
CA SER A 76 1.84 -16.25 3.98
C SER A 76 3.22 -16.55 4.54
N ALA A 77 3.43 -16.21 5.82
CA ALA A 77 4.52 -16.83 6.57
C ALA A 77 4.36 -18.36 6.50
#